data_AF-A0A7C9BJG4-F1
#
_entry.id   AF-A0A7C9BJG4-F1
#
_cell.length_a   1.000
_cell.length_b   1.000
_cell.length_c   1.000
_cell.angle_alpha   90.00
_cell.angle_beta   90.00
_cell.angle_gamma   90.00
#
_symmetry.space_group_name_H-M   'P 1'
#
loop_
_entity.id
_entity.type
_entity.pdbx_description
1 polymer ?
#
loop_
_entity_poly.entity_id
_entity_poly.type
_entity_poly.pdbx_seq_one_letter_code
_entity_poly.pdbx_strand_id
1 'polypeptide(L)'
;MTIEDLIRLSGDSTLLAWQYQGDQLMLTLELSETDATVSFAIRSKWFTIDVPNHSSSDAFRTCYIEIAELKNLLAETNGFYVPAKEFSSFMQEKRKNLNLAYGLKSDEYRYILSLVNNNRLVSCILSDLAHIAILP
;
A
#
# COMPACT_ATOMS: atom_id res chain seq x y z
N MET A 1 9.96 15.10 -7.93
CA MET A 1 8.65 14.62 -7.46
C MET A 1 8.85 14.04 -6.08
N THR A 2 8.05 14.45 -5.10
CA THR A 2 8.03 13.86 -3.76
C THR A 2 6.93 12.80 -3.64
N ILE A 3 6.89 12.07 -2.51
CA ILE A 3 5.80 11.11 -2.27
C ILE A 3 4.45 11.81 -2.10
N GLU A 4 4.44 13.02 -1.53
CA GLU A 4 3.25 13.86 -1.40
C GLU A 4 2.73 14.30 -2.77
N ASP A 5 3.63 14.68 -3.68
CA ASP A 5 3.28 14.99 -5.07
C ASP A 5 2.64 13.75 -5.73
N LEU A 6 3.26 12.59 -5.57
CA LEU A 6 2.81 11.35 -6.18
C LEU A 6 1.42 10.94 -5.67
N ILE A 7 1.17 11.02 -4.36
CA ILE A 7 -0.15 10.76 -3.77
C ILE A 7 -1.19 11.71 -4.37
N ARG A 8 -0.88 13.00 -4.45
CA ARG A 8 -1.81 14.00 -4.99
C ARG A 8 -2.17 13.74 -6.45
N LEU A 9 -1.19 13.36 -7.27
CA LEU A 9 -1.37 13.10 -8.71
C LEU A 9 -1.94 11.70 -9.00
N SER A 10 -2.14 10.87 -7.97
CA SER A 10 -2.48 9.46 -8.16
C SER A 10 -3.96 9.18 -8.41
N GLY A 11 -4.84 10.20 -8.42
CA GLY A 11 -6.30 10.07 -8.32
C GLY A 11 -6.97 9.02 -9.21
N ASP A 12 -6.45 8.82 -10.42
CA ASP A 12 -6.91 7.79 -11.37
C ASP A 12 -5.74 7.09 -12.08
N SER A 13 -4.65 6.80 -11.36
CA SER A 13 -3.44 6.22 -11.98
C SER A 13 -3.57 4.75 -12.32
N THR A 14 -2.93 4.28 -13.38
CA THR A 14 -2.96 2.87 -13.76
C THR A 14 -1.70 2.15 -13.29
N LEU A 15 -1.85 1.05 -12.55
CA LEU A 15 -0.73 0.16 -12.23
C LEU A 15 -0.30 -0.63 -13.47
N LEU A 16 0.86 -0.26 -14.03
CA LEU A 16 1.42 -0.90 -15.22
C LEU A 16 2.19 -2.18 -14.89
N ALA A 17 3.04 -2.10 -13.86
CA ALA A 17 3.93 -3.19 -13.48
C ALA A 17 4.25 -3.18 -11.99
N TRP A 18 4.57 -4.36 -11.46
CA TRP A 18 5.12 -4.53 -10.13
C TRP A 18 6.17 -5.64 -10.13
N GLN A 19 7.14 -5.54 -9.23
CA GLN A 19 8.16 -6.55 -9.02
C GLN A 19 8.60 -6.55 -7.57
N TYR A 20 8.92 -7.72 -7.02
CA TYR A 20 9.53 -7.83 -5.70
C TYR A 20 10.91 -8.50 -5.81
N GLN A 21 11.95 -7.81 -5.37
CA GLN A 21 13.32 -8.34 -5.36
C GLN A 21 14.11 -7.69 -4.21
N GLY A 22 14.88 -8.49 -3.48
CA GLY A 22 15.83 -7.97 -2.48
C GLY A 22 15.19 -7.08 -1.39
N ASP A 23 14.03 -7.49 -0.85
CA ASP A 23 13.26 -6.74 0.14
C ASP A 23 12.71 -5.38 -0.35
N GLN A 24 12.61 -5.21 -1.67
CA GLN A 24 12.03 -4.03 -2.30
C GLN A 24 10.86 -4.41 -3.21
N LEU A 25 9.72 -3.78 -2.96
CA LEU A 25 8.57 -3.80 -3.83
C LEU A 25 8.67 -2.59 -4.78
N MET A 26 8.86 -2.85 -6.06
CA MET A 26 8.86 -1.84 -7.11
C MET A 26 7.49 -1.79 -7.75
N LEU A 27 6.95 -0.58 -7.91
CA LEU A 27 5.67 -0.31 -8.53
C LEU A 27 5.89 0.71 -9.65
N THR A 28 5.20 0.52 -10.77
CA THR A 28 5.21 1.48 -11.88
C THR A 28 3.78 1.88 -12.21
N LEU A 29 3.51 3.17 -12.10
CA LEU A 29 2.21 3.77 -12.35
C LEU A 29 2.27 4.67 -13.59
N GLU A 30 1.19 4.69 -14.34
CA GLU A 30 0.87 5.76 -15.28
C GLU A 30 -0.03 6.77 -14.57
N LEU A 31 0.39 8.03 -14.48
CA LEU A 31 -0.35 9.11 -13.84
C LEU A 31 -1.29 9.77 -14.85
N SER A 32 -2.59 9.47 -14.77
CA SER A 32 -3.60 9.99 -15.71
C SER A 32 -3.68 11.52 -15.79
N GLU A 33 -3.29 12.25 -14.75
CA GLU A 33 -3.30 13.72 -14.78
C GLU A 33 -2.18 14.33 -15.65
N THR A 34 -1.10 13.59 -15.90
CA THR A 34 0.11 14.11 -16.56
C THR A 34 0.62 13.25 -17.70
N ASP A 35 -0.03 12.10 -17.94
CA ASP A 35 0.44 11.02 -18.82
C ASP A 35 1.89 10.56 -18.51
N ALA A 36 2.39 10.87 -17.31
CA ALA A 36 3.73 10.52 -16.89
C ALA A 36 3.76 9.11 -16.32
N THR A 37 4.79 8.34 -16.70
CA THR A 37 5.10 7.07 -16.03
C THR A 37 6.03 7.32 -14.87
N VAL A 38 5.68 6.83 -13.69
CA VAL A 38 6.50 6.95 -12.47
C VAL A 38 6.72 5.58 -11.86
N SER A 39 7.98 5.26 -11.60
CA SER A 39 8.35 4.09 -10.83
C SER A 39 8.79 4.49 -9.43
N PHE A 40 8.46 3.69 -8.43
CA PHE A 40 8.92 3.88 -7.06
C PHE A 40 9.14 2.53 -6.38
N ALA A 41 10.13 2.49 -5.49
CA ALA A 41 10.51 1.32 -4.73
C ALA A 41 10.15 1.53 -3.25
N ILE A 42 9.63 0.48 -2.62
CA ILE A 42 9.26 0.46 -1.21
C ILE A 42 10.05 -0.65 -0.54
N ARG A 43 10.85 -0.29 0.47
CA ARG A 43 11.55 -1.28 1.29
C ARG A 43 10.59 -1.88 2.33
N SER A 44 10.07 -3.07 2.04
CA SER A 44 9.16 -3.79 2.93
C SER A 44 9.19 -5.29 2.67
N LYS A 45 9.01 -6.08 3.73
CA LYS A 45 8.84 -7.54 3.68
C LYS A 45 7.38 -7.98 3.84
N TRP A 46 6.51 -7.05 4.21
CA TRP A 46 5.15 -7.31 4.62
C TRP A 46 4.22 -6.68 3.60
N PHE A 47 3.85 -7.44 2.58
CA PHE A 47 3.01 -6.94 1.51
C PHE A 47 2.04 -8.00 1.00
N THR A 48 1.03 -7.52 0.28
CA THR A 48 0.11 -8.33 -0.50
C THR A 48 -0.08 -7.70 -1.87
N ILE A 49 -0.25 -8.55 -2.88
CA ILE A 49 -0.57 -8.18 -4.25
C ILE A 49 -1.85 -8.92 -4.63
N ASP A 50 -2.87 -8.17 -5.02
CA ASP A 50 -4.16 -8.64 -5.52
C ASP A 50 -4.47 -7.90 -6.83
N VAL A 51 -3.55 -8.00 -7.78
CA VAL A 51 -3.68 -7.39 -9.11
C VAL A 51 -4.25 -8.44 -10.07
N PRO A 52 -5.42 -8.21 -10.67
CA PRO A 52 -5.99 -9.11 -11.66
C PRO A 52 -5.04 -9.33 -12.86
N ASN A 53 -5.00 -10.57 -13.38
CA ASN A 53 -4.12 -10.93 -14.51
C ASN A 53 -4.42 -10.10 -15.77
N HIS A 54 -3.38 -9.88 -16.58
CA HIS A 54 -3.29 -9.01 -17.76
C HIS A 54 -4.39 -9.11 -18.85
N SER A 55 -5.36 -10.02 -18.75
CA SER A 55 -6.53 -10.07 -19.64
C SER A 55 -7.73 -9.26 -19.14
N SER A 56 -7.66 -8.66 -17.95
CA SER A 56 -8.68 -7.77 -17.43
C SER A 56 -8.44 -6.33 -17.90
N SER A 57 -9.53 -5.63 -18.25
CA SER A 57 -9.55 -4.19 -18.61
C SER A 57 -8.70 -3.32 -17.66
N ASP A 58 -8.11 -2.24 -18.18
CA ASP A 58 -7.34 -1.25 -17.42
C ASP A 58 -8.10 -0.70 -16.20
N ALA A 59 -9.44 -0.68 -16.24
CA ALA A 59 -10.28 -0.29 -15.12
C ALA A 59 -10.02 -1.09 -13.83
N PHE A 60 -9.52 -2.33 -13.93
CA PHE A 60 -9.16 -3.15 -12.77
C PHE A 60 -7.81 -2.80 -12.16
N ARG A 61 -7.00 -2.00 -12.87
CA ARG A 61 -5.65 -1.56 -12.48
C ARG A 61 -5.58 -0.07 -12.20
N THR A 62 -6.61 0.70 -12.55
CA THR A 62 -6.82 2.07 -12.11
C THR A 62 -6.91 2.12 -10.58
N CYS A 63 -6.15 3.00 -9.96
CA CYS A 63 -6.01 3.10 -8.52
C CYS A 63 -5.47 4.46 -8.10
N TYR A 64 -5.61 4.77 -6.81
CA TYR A 64 -4.92 5.88 -6.16
C TYR A 64 -4.03 5.35 -5.02
N ILE A 65 -3.05 6.16 -4.63
CA ILE A 65 -2.17 5.86 -3.50
C ILE A 65 -2.80 6.37 -2.21
N GLU A 66 -2.90 5.49 -1.22
CA GLU A 66 -3.25 5.83 0.15
C GLU A 66 -2.08 5.48 1.07
N ILE A 67 -1.72 6.40 1.98
CA ILE A 67 -0.83 6.12 3.09
C ILE A 67 -1.54 6.46 4.39
N ALA A 68 -1.50 5.55 5.36
CA ALA A 68 -2.11 5.76 6.66
C ALA A 68 -1.22 5.28 7.81
N GLU A 69 -1.33 5.95 8.96
CA GLU A 69 -0.67 5.55 10.21
C GLU A 69 -1.42 4.38 10.87
N LEU A 70 -0.72 3.29 11.13
CA LEU A 70 -1.29 2.05 11.69
C LEU A 70 -1.86 2.24 13.10
N LYS A 71 -1.22 3.04 13.94
CA LYS A 71 -1.70 3.36 15.30
C LYS A 71 -3.08 4.03 15.32
N ASN A 72 -3.48 4.67 14.21
CA ASN A 72 -4.80 5.31 14.08
C ASN A 72 -5.85 4.32 13.56
N LEU A 73 -5.44 3.14 13.10
CA LEU A 73 -6.29 2.16 12.44
C LEU A 73 -6.43 0.84 13.21
N LEU A 74 -5.46 0.49 14.05
CA LEU A 74 -5.39 -0.79 14.76
C LEU A 74 -5.25 -0.59 16.26
N ALA A 75 -5.79 -1.55 17.01
CA ALA A 75 -5.54 -1.65 18.44
C ALA A 75 -4.14 -2.21 18.72
N GLU A 76 -3.60 -1.86 19.89
CA GLU A 76 -2.31 -2.35 20.36
C GLU A 76 -2.44 -3.07 21.71
N THR A 77 -1.61 -4.08 21.93
CA THR A 77 -1.45 -4.76 23.23
C THR A 77 0.02 -5.07 23.44
N ASN A 78 0.60 -4.59 24.54
CA ASN A 78 2.02 -4.74 24.87
C ASN A 78 2.98 -4.29 23.75
N GLY A 79 2.62 -3.25 22.99
CA GLY A 79 3.43 -2.71 21.90
C GLY A 79 3.32 -3.48 20.57
N PHE A 80 2.37 -4.40 20.45
CA PHE A 80 2.09 -5.14 19.20
C PHE A 80 0.70 -4.83 18.69
N TYR A 81 0.55 -4.73 17.37
CA TYR A 81 -0.78 -4.61 16.76
C TYR A 81 -1.57 -5.91 16.92
N VAL A 82 -2.85 -5.77 17.28
CA VAL A 82 -3.76 -6.90 17.50
C VAL A 82 -5.04 -6.75 16.69
N PRO A 83 -5.67 -7.86 16.26
CA PRO A 83 -6.95 -7.81 15.57
C PRO A 83 -8.05 -7.21 16.45
N ALA A 84 -9.01 -6.54 15.81
CA ALA A 84 -10.26 -6.20 16.47
C ALA A 84 -10.96 -7.44 17.04
N LYS A 85 -11.59 -7.27 18.21
CA LYS A 85 -12.31 -8.34 18.91
C LYS A 85 -13.65 -8.68 18.24
N GLU A 86 -14.31 -7.67 17.68
CA GLU A 86 -15.59 -7.83 17.00
C GLU A 86 -15.39 -8.31 15.57
N PHE A 87 -16.12 -9.36 15.18
CA PHE A 87 -15.98 -9.96 13.85
C PHE A 87 -16.20 -8.95 12.71
N SER A 88 -17.17 -8.05 12.84
CA SER A 88 -17.45 -7.01 11.84
C SER A 88 -16.25 -6.08 11.64
N SER A 89 -15.63 -5.63 12.72
CA SER A 89 -14.43 -4.78 12.69
C SER A 89 -13.22 -5.55 12.17
N PHE A 90 -13.01 -6.78 12.62
CA PHE A 90 -11.96 -7.66 12.11
C PHE A 90 -12.06 -7.85 10.58
N MET A 91 -13.27 -8.06 10.07
CA MET A 91 -13.50 -8.18 8.64
C MET A 91 -13.24 -6.87 7.88
N GLN A 92 -13.44 -5.71 8.50
CA GLN A 92 -13.05 -4.43 7.93
C GLN A 92 -11.52 -4.28 7.89
N GLU A 93 -10.83 -4.63 8.98
CA GLU A 93 -9.36 -4.63 9.04
C GLU A 93 -8.76 -5.55 7.96
N LYS A 94 -9.31 -6.76 7.80
CA LYS A 94 -8.91 -7.70 6.75
C LYS A 94 -9.15 -7.16 5.34
N ARG A 95 -10.30 -6.52 5.07
CA ARG A 95 -10.57 -5.90 3.75
C ARG A 95 -9.63 -4.75 3.43
N LYS A 96 -9.12 -4.07 4.45
CA LYS A 96 -8.12 -3.00 4.33
C LYS A 96 -6.67 -3.53 4.37
N ASN A 97 -6.48 -4.85 4.38
CA ASN A 97 -5.18 -5.51 4.52
C ASN A 97 -4.40 -5.12 5.80
N LEU A 98 -5.08 -4.59 6.82
CA LEU A 98 -4.44 -4.21 8.08
C LEU A 98 -3.97 -5.43 8.88
N ASN A 99 -4.50 -6.60 8.56
CA ASN A 99 -4.04 -7.87 9.11
C ASN A 99 -2.56 -8.19 8.78
N LEU A 100 -1.97 -7.51 7.78
CA LEU A 100 -0.52 -7.58 7.53
C LEU A 100 0.32 -7.06 8.71
N ALA A 101 -0.24 -6.19 9.54
CA ALA A 101 0.45 -5.59 10.68
C ALA A 101 0.27 -6.37 11.99
N TYR A 102 -0.64 -7.36 12.06
CA TYR A 102 -0.88 -8.09 13.30
C TYR A 102 0.38 -8.80 13.81
N GLY A 103 0.68 -8.63 15.09
CA GLY A 103 1.89 -9.18 15.71
C GLY A 103 3.18 -8.43 15.35
N LEU A 104 3.12 -7.40 14.51
CA LEU A 104 4.25 -6.48 14.33
C LEU A 104 4.28 -5.48 15.49
N LYS A 105 5.49 -5.04 15.83
CA LYS A 105 5.68 -4.01 16.86
C LYS A 105 5.30 -2.63 16.32
N SER A 106 4.53 -1.88 17.11
CA SER A 106 3.99 -0.58 16.72
C SER A 106 5.02 0.55 16.70
N ASP A 107 6.12 0.40 17.44
CA ASP A 107 7.24 1.36 17.42
C ASP A 107 8.15 1.19 16.19
N GLU A 108 8.25 -0.03 15.66
CA GLU A 108 9.03 -0.41 14.48
C GLU A 108 8.26 -0.23 13.16
N TYR A 109 6.95 -0.51 13.12
CA TYR A 109 6.13 -0.43 11.90
C TYR A 109 5.00 0.57 12.06
N ARG A 110 4.99 1.63 11.26
CA ARG A 110 4.15 2.81 11.54
C ARG A 110 3.11 3.09 10.49
N TYR A 111 3.37 2.70 9.24
CA TYR A 111 2.51 3.06 8.12
C TYR A 111 2.12 1.84 7.30
N ILE A 112 0.96 1.95 6.66
CA ILE A 112 0.55 1.11 5.54
C ILE A 112 0.43 2.01 4.30
N LEU A 113 1.03 1.57 3.20
CA LEU A 113 0.82 2.14 1.87
C LEU A 113 -0.02 1.16 1.06
N SER A 114 -1.02 1.67 0.36
CA SER A 114 -1.86 0.88 -0.53
C SER A 114 -2.10 1.54 -1.87
N LEU A 115 -2.22 0.72 -2.91
CA LEU A 115 -2.85 1.09 -4.17
C LEU A 115 -4.32 0.67 -4.11
N VAL A 116 -5.22 1.63 -4.15
CA VAL A 116 -6.65 1.43 -3.86
C VAL A 116 -7.50 1.65 -5.11
N ASN A 117 -8.37 0.68 -5.38
CA ASN A 117 -9.48 0.70 -6.33
C ASN A 117 -10.76 0.25 -5.57
N ASN A 118 -11.68 -0.47 -6.21
CA ASN A 118 -12.79 -1.19 -5.56
C ASN A 118 -12.29 -2.18 -4.48
N ASN A 119 -11.08 -2.70 -4.67
CA ASN A 119 -10.28 -3.47 -3.72
C ASN A 119 -8.88 -2.84 -3.56
N ARG A 120 -8.04 -3.38 -2.69
CA ARG A 120 -6.64 -2.95 -2.56
C ARG A 120 -5.75 -3.83 -3.43
N LEU A 121 -5.26 -3.27 -4.54
CA LEU A 121 -4.40 -3.96 -5.50
C LEU A 121 -3.05 -4.32 -4.90
N VAL A 122 -2.51 -3.41 -4.11
CA VAL A 122 -1.25 -3.57 -3.40
C VAL A 122 -1.42 -3.02 -2.01
N SER A 123 -0.84 -3.68 -1.00
CA SER A 123 -0.68 -3.10 0.32
C SER A 123 0.64 -3.54 0.92
N CYS A 124 1.34 -2.64 1.59
CA CYS A 124 2.60 -2.96 2.24
C CYS A 124 2.77 -2.17 3.55
N ILE A 125 3.42 -2.80 4.53
CA ILE A 125 3.72 -2.19 5.83
C ILE A 125 5.13 -1.62 5.81
N LEU A 126 5.31 -0.41 6.32
CA LEU A 126 6.59 0.29 6.35
C LEU A 126 6.82 0.93 7.72
N SER A 127 8.10 0.98 8.11
CA SER A 127 8.54 1.62 9.36
C SER A 127 8.54 3.13 9.26
N ASP A 128 8.90 3.67 8.10
CA ASP A 128 9.08 5.10 7.86
C ASP A 128 8.80 5.44 6.39
N LEU A 129 8.32 6.65 6.10
CA LEU A 129 8.09 7.11 4.73
C LEU A 129 9.38 7.23 3.92
N ALA A 130 10.54 7.39 4.58
CA ALA A 130 11.86 7.37 3.94
C ALA A 130 12.21 6.01 3.29
N HIS A 131 11.42 4.95 3.56
CA HIS A 131 11.55 3.68 2.85
C HIS A 131 10.91 3.66 1.46
N ILE A 132 10.31 4.78 1.04
CA ILE A 132 9.77 4.98 -0.30
C ILE A 132 10.77 5.82 -1.10
N ALA A 133 11.26 5.27 -2.20
CA ALA A 133 12.17 5.95 -3.12
C ALA A 133 11.51 6.07 -4.50
N ILE A 134 11.30 7.30 -4.96
CA ILE A 134 10.87 7.54 -6.35
C ILE A 134 12.09 7.33 -7.26
N LEU A 135 11.92 6.52 -8.30
CA LEU A 135 12.97 6.16 -9.24
C LEU A 135 12.97 7.14 -10.42
N PRO A 136 14.15 7.41 -11.01
CA PRO A 136 14.28 8.29 -12.18
C PRO A 136 13.72 7.68 -13.47
#